data_AF-A0A7V9KZ19-F1
#
_entry.id   AF-A0A7V9KZ19-F1
#
_cell.length_a   1.000
_cell.length_b   1.000
_cell.length_c   1.000
_cell.angle_alpha   90.00
_cell.angle_beta   90.00
_cell.angle_gamma   90.00
#
_symmetry.space_group_name_H-M   'P 1'
#
loop_
_entity.id
_entity.type
_entity.pdbx_description
1 polymer ?
#
loop_
_entity_poly.entity_id
_entity_poly.type
_entity_poly.pdbx_seq_one_letter_code
_entity_poly.pdbx_strand_id
1 'polypeptide(L)' 'MTPAVDVKACCATAYSSAAVRWLVGESLHPGGLALTRRLARRLDVGAGDVVVDVASGLGTSAIEIARTEACTVIGVDLSA' A
#
# COMPACT_ATOMS: atom_id res chain seq x y z
N MET A 1 -2.66 26.03 -12.46
CA MET A 1 -1.94 25.00 -11.69
C MET A 1 -3.00 24.09 -11.10
N THR A 2 -3.22 22.91 -11.68
CA THR A 2 -4.18 21.95 -11.13
C THR A 2 -3.69 21.54 -9.75
N PRO A 3 -4.49 21.65 -8.67
CA PRO A 3 -4.03 21.27 -7.34
C PRO A 3 -3.60 19.79 -7.35
N ALA A 4 -2.57 19.44 -6.58
CA ALA A 4 -1.95 18.10 -6.64
C ALA A 4 -2.96 16.95 -6.41
N VAL A 5 -4.03 17.20 -5.67
CA VAL A 5 -5.15 16.28 -5.46
C VAL A 5 -5.86 15.89 -6.76
N ASP A 6 -5.99 16.80 -7.73
CA ASP A 6 -6.73 16.54 -8.98
C ASP A 6 -6.02 15.57 -9.92
N VAL A 7 -4.68 15.45 -9.83
CA VAL A 7 -3.90 14.60 -10.74
C VAL A 7 -4.14 13.10 -10.48
N LYS A 8 -4.45 12.72 -9.24
CA LYS A 8 -4.62 11.31 -8.83
C LYS A 8 -5.97 10.98 -8.21
N ALA A 9 -6.87 11.95 -8.06
CA ALA A 9 -8.20 11.74 -7.52
C ALA A 9 -8.99 10.66 -8.26
N CYS A 10 -8.99 10.66 -9.60
CA CYS A 10 -9.74 9.67 -10.38
C CYS A 10 -9.29 8.23 -10.11
N CYS A 11 -7.97 8.01 -9.97
CA CYS A 11 -7.40 6.71 -9.64
C CYS A 11 -7.75 6.31 -8.21
N ALA A 12 -7.61 7.22 -7.25
CA ALA A 12 -7.93 6.96 -5.85
C ALA A 12 -9.40 6.54 -5.68
N THR A 13 -10.34 7.26 -6.32
CA THR A 13 -11.77 6.91 -6.34
C THR A 13 -12.03 5.55 -6.99
N ALA A 14 -11.39 5.26 -8.13
CA ALA A 14 -11.57 3.98 -8.81
C ALA A 14 -11.06 2.80 -7.96
N TYR A 15 -9.85 2.91 -7.40
CA TYR A 15 -9.22 1.83 -6.63
C TYR A 15 -9.82 1.63 -5.23
N SER A 16 -10.42 2.66 -4.65
CA SER A 16 -11.15 2.52 -3.37
C SER A 16 -12.57 1.96 -3.54
N SER A 17 -13.09 1.86 -4.77
CA SER A 17 -14.44 1.38 -5.04
C SER A 17 -14.65 -0.08 -4.64
N ALA A 18 -15.71 -0.33 -3.86
CA ALA A 18 -16.14 -1.69 -3.51
C ALA A 18 -16.48 -2.54 -4.75
N ALA A 19 -17.03 -1.92 -5.80
CA ALA A 19 -17.34 -2.63 -7.05
C ALA A 19 -16.06 -3.10 -7.76
N VAL A 20 -15.01 -2.28 -7.74
CA VAL A 20 -13.71 -2.66 -8.30
C VAL A 20 -13.12 -3.80 -7.48
N ARG A 21 -13.09 -3.69 -6.15
CA ARG A 21 -12.59 -4.77 -5.27
C ARG A 21 -13.35 -6.08 -5.43
N TRP A 22 -14.67 -6.01 -5.58
CA TRP A 22 -15.49 -7.20 -5.87
C TRP A 22 -15.10 -7.86 -7.20
N LEU A 23 -14.79 -7.07 -8.22
CA LEU A 23 -14.46 -7.58 -9.55
C LEU A 23 -13.02 -8.15 -9.64
N VAL A 24 -12.04 -7.49 -9.03
CA VAL A 24 -10.61 -7.78 -9.24
C VAL A 24 -9.89 -8.28 -7.99
N GLY A 25 -10.60 -8.38 -6.87
CA GLY A 25 -10.08 -8.82 -5.58
C GLY A 25 -9.83 -7.68 -4.58
N GLU A 26 -9.74 -8.06 -3.31
CA GLU A 26 -9.60 -7.14 -2.17
C GLU A 26 -8.26 -6.38 -2.12
N SER A 27 -7.28 -6.83 -2.90
CA SER A 27 -5.93 -6.27 -2.90
C SER A 27 -5.45 -6.04 -4.32
N LEU A 28 -5.18 -4.77 -4.64
CA LEU A 28 -4.62 -4.34 -5.92
C LEU A 28 -3.09 -4.38 -5.89
N HIS A 29 -2.52 -5.50 -5.43
CA HIS A 29 -1.08 -5.69 -5.29
C HIS A 29 -0.62 -6.92 -6.08
N PRO A 30 -0.15 -6.75 -7.34
CA PRO A 30 0.41 -7.85 -8.11
C PRO A 30 1.51 -8.58 -7.33
N GLY A 31 1.42 -9.91 -7.25
CA GLY A 31 2.36 -10.75 -6.50
C GLY A 31 2.06 -10.94 -5.01
N GLY A 32 1.14 -10.17 -4.43
CA GLY A 32 0.61 -10.34 -3.07
C GLY A 32 1.68 -10.34 -1.96
N LEU A 33 1.29 -10.86 -0.79
CA LEU A 33 2.13 -10.83 0.42
C LEU A 33 3.48 -11.55 0.27
N ALA A 34 3.52 -12.62 -0.53
CA ALA A 34 4.77 -13.35 -0.79
C ALA A 34 5.82 -12.46 -1.46
N LEU A 35 5.40 -11.66 -2.45
CA LEU A 35 6.28 -10.70 -3.10
C LEU A 35 6.60 -9.51 -2.16
N THR A 36 5.62 -9.00 -1.43
CA THR A 36 5.81 -7.92 -0.44
C THR A 36 6.93 -8.27 0.55
N ARG A 37 6.86 -9.45 1.18
CA ARG A 37 7.90 -9.96 2.09
C ARG A 37 9.25 -10.13 1.41
N ARG A 38 9.27 -10.65 0.18
CA ARG A 38 10.52 -10.81 -0.59
C ARG A 38 11.18 -9.46 -0.85
N LEU A 39 10.38 -8.43 -1.13
CA LEU A 39 10.86 -7.10 -1.45
C LEU A 39 11.41 -6.41 -0.19
N ALA A 40 10.71 -6.48 0.94
CA ALA A 40 11.18 -5.96 2.22
C ALA A 40 12.53 -6.57 2.63
N ARG A 41 12.67 -7.90 2.57
CA ARG A 41 13.96 -8.58 2.83
C ARG A 41 15.07 -8.20 1.85
N ARG A 42 14.73 -7.94 0.59
CA ARG A 42 15.73 -7.53 -0.42
C ARG A 42 16.22 -6.09 -0.23
N LEU A 43 15.43 -5.27 0.47
CA LEU A 43 15.78 -3.93 0.88
C LEU A 43 16.42 -3.87 2.27
N ASP A 44 16.62 -5.03 2.91
CA ASP A 44 17.17 -5.17 4.26
C ASP A 44 16.38 -4.39 5.33
N VAL A 45 15.06 -4.30 5.16
CA VAL A 45 14.16 -3.67 6.13
C VAL A 45 14.21 -4.46 7.44
N GLY A 46 14.39 -3.75 8.55
CA GLY A 46 14.49 -4.36 9.87
C GLY A 46 14.07 -3.45 11.04
N ALA A 47 14.42 -3.91 12.24
CA ALA A 47 14.14 -3.17 13.46
C ALA A 47 14.83 -1.80 13.47
N GLY A 48 14.05 -0.75 13.78
CA GLY A 48 14.53 0.63 13.79
C GLY A 48 14.29 1.38 12.47
N ASP A 49 13.95 0.67 11.39
CA ASP A 49 13.61 1.32 10.12
C ASP A 49 12.21 1.92 10.13
N VAL A 50 12.04 2.96 9.32
CA VAL A 50 10.76 3.58 8.99
C VAL A 50 10.50 3.42 7.50
N VAL A 51 9.44 2.69 7.16
CA VAL A 51 9.00 2.46 5.78
C VAL A 51 7.76 3.30 5.50
N VAL A 52 7.67 3.90 4.32
CA VAL A 52 6.46 4.60 3.86
C VAL A 52 5.77 3.74 2.80
N ASP A 53 4.51 3.38 3.06
CA ASP A 53 3.63 2.69 2.10
C ASP A 53 2.71 3.71 1.42
N VAL A 54 2.96 3.98 0.14
CA VAL A 54 2.26 5.01 -0.65
C VAL A 54 1.11 4.36 -1.43
N ALA A 55 -0.08 4.93 -1.31
CA ALA A 55 -1.34 4.32 -1.75
C ALA A 55 -1.61 2.99 -1.03
N SER A 56 -1.46 3.02 0.30
CA SER A 56 -1.52 1.83 1.15
C SER A 56 -2.88 1.11 1.15
N GLY A 57 -3.94 1.76 0.69
CA GLY A 57 -5.32 1.26 0.70
C GLY A 57 -5.73 0.85 2.11
N LEU A 58 -6.19 -0.40 2.26
CA LEU A 58 -6.52 -1.00 3.56
C LEU A 58 -5.30 -1.33 4.44
N GLY A 59 -4.08 -1.09 3.94
CA GLY A 59 -2.83 -1.30 4.66
C GLY A 59 -2.35 -2.76 4.66
N THR A 60 -2.87 -3.63 3.79
CA THR A 60 -2.52 -5.07 3.79
C THR A 60 -1.00 -5.31 3.69
N SER A 61 -0.31 -4.58 2.81
CA SER A 61 1.16 -4.66 2.65
C SER A 61 1.88 -4.03 3.84
N ALA A 62 1.50 -2.80 4.24
CA ALA A 62 2.06 -2.13 5.41
C ALA A 62 1.99 -2.98 6.70
N ILE A 63 0.83 -3.55 6.99
CA ILE A 63 0.61 -4.40 8.18
C ILE A 63 1.46 -5.65 8.10
N GLU A 64 1.57 -6.26 6.92
CA GLU A 64 2.42 -7.44 6.72
C GLU A 64 3.88 -7.12 7.01
N ILE A 65 4.44 -6.07 6.41
CA ILE A 65 5.84 -5.67 6.58
C ILE A 65 6.13 -5.31 8.04
N ALA A 66 5.26 -4.53 8.69
CA ALA A 66 5.42 -4.17 10.10
C ALA A 66 5.47 -5.41 11.00
N ARG A 67 4.67 -6.44 10.69
CA ARG A 67 4.62 -7.69 11.45
C ARG A 67 5.81 -8.60 11.19
N THR A 68 6.31 -8.69 9.96
CA THR A 68 7.36 -9.66 9.61
C THR A 68 8.77 -9.13 9.79
N GLU A 69 9.00 -7.83 9.60
CA GLU A 69 10.35 -7.25 9.60
C GLU A 69 10.65 -6.39 10.85
N ALA A 70 9.71 -6.30 11.81
CA ALA A 70 9.87 -5.53 13.06
C ALA A 70 10.19 -4.03 12.87
N CYS A 71 9.85 -3.47 11.71
CA CYS A 71 10.00 -2.05 11.39
C CYS A 71 8.74 -1.24 11.73
N THR A 72 8.84 0.09 11.65
CA THR A 72 7.68 0.98 11.68
C THR A 72 7.22 1.28 10.25
N VAL A 73 5.93 1.15 9.97
CA VAL A 73 5.37 1.50 8.65
C VAL A 73 4.38 2.64 8.77
N ILE A 74 4.55 3.66 7.94
CA ILE A 74 3.63 4.80 7.78
C ILE A 74 2.88 4.61 6.46
N GLY A 75 1.59 4.26 6.54
CA GLY A 75 0.71 4.18 5.38
C GLY A 75 0.11 5.55 5.04
N VAL A 76 0.15 5.92 3.77
CA VAL A 76 -0.53 7.12 3.25
C VAL A 76 -1.39 6.72 2.07
N ASP A 77 -2.65 7.11 2.09
CA ASP A 77 -3.58 6.89 0.98
C ASP A 77 -4.37 8.15 0.65
N LEU A 78 -4.68 8.33 -0.64
CA LEU A 78 -5.43 9.49 -1.16
C LEU A 78 -6.94 9.21 -1.23
N SER A 79 -7.37 7.98 -1.01
CA SER A 79 -8.80 7.65 -0.94
C SER A 79 -9.49 8.43 0.19
N ALA A 80 -10.75 8.78 -0.07
CA ALA A 80 -11.64 9.51 0.84
C ALA A 80 -12.41 8.56 1.75
#